data_AF-A0A9E4BTF1-F1
#
_entry.id   AF-A0A9E4BTF1-F1
#
_cell.length_a   1.000
_cell.length_b   1.000
_cell.length_c   1.000
_cell.angle_alpha   90.00
_cell.angle_beta   90.00
_cell.angle_gamma   90.00
#
_symmetry.space_group_name_H-M   'P 1'
#
loop_
_entity.id
_entity.type
_entity.pdbx_description
1 polymer ?
#
loop_
_entity_poly.entity_id
_entity_poly.type
_entity_poly.pdbx_seq_one_letter_code
_entity_poly.pdbx_strand_id
1 'polypeptide(L)'
;MTRVIPVILCLAMCAGCDNEAARREKKAQRLYYVVFRDLEERVESLPQTIEHYAGIAEEYGDTPSGRKASERHGQLVRAQALLAGADSLGEGQWVPLYSRVDSVAPGYPPVVRALGRHYYNNSYLNARSGATTGHPWIIQSVLSVWGLQDSLWSKYEFRPTETDKAWRDKLCRQATDVARMLESARRYAEALRIVNRGLEYGVGDDAIAHARVFASYYTFRSARYEEGVDLARKALDYEFLGKEDRARAHHVIGLCFWRLSERRNDSSDLQHAIDALNEALRIDPGLTPARELLKELRLYQKRNPA
;
A
#
# COMPACT_ATOMS: atom_id res chain seq x y z
N MET A 1 68.81 -34.92 25.41
CA MET A 1 68.88 -33.87 24.37
C MET A 1 67.48 -33.66 23.82
N THR A 2 66.99 -32.46 24.06
CA THR A 2 65.69 -31.86 23.75
C THR A 2 65.45 -31.71 22.25
N ARG A 3 64.26 -32.06 21.76
CA ARG A 3 63.59 -31.37 20.63
C ARG A 3 62.08 -31.37 20.85
N VAL A 4 61.58 -30.25 21.36
CA VAL A 4 60.18 -29.84 21.31
C VAL A 4 59.98 -29.11 19.98
N ILE A 5 59.05 -29.57 19.15
CA ILE A 5 58.60 -28.89 17.92
C ILE A 5 57.43 -27.98 18.29
N PRO A 6 57.41 -26.69 17.90
CA PRO A 6 56.28 -25.82 18.18
C PRO A 6 55.21 -25.99 17.09
N VAL A 7 54.04 -26.49 17.48
CA VAL A 7 52.80 -26.34 16.69
C VAL A 7 52.15 -25.03 17.11
N ILE A 8 52.63 -23.92 16.55
CA ILE A 8 51.93 -22.63 16.58
C ILE A 8 52.01 -22.05 15.18
N LEU A 9 51.12 -22.48 14.28
CA LEU A 9 50.88 -21.79 13.02
C LEU A 9 49.51 -22.18 12.46
N CYS A 10 48.41 -21.65 13.02
CA CYS A 10 47.10 -21.75 12.35
C CYS A 10 46.01 -20.76 12.83
N LEU A 11 46.32 -19.72 13.61
CA LEU A 11 45.28 -18.81 14.15
C LEU A 11 45.30 -17.37 13.60
N ALA A 12 46.24 -17.03 12.70
CA ALA A 12 46.33 -15.68 12.14
C ALA A 12 45.71 -15.52 10.74
N MET A 13 45.35 -16.61 10.03
CA MET A 13 44.79 -16.51 8.67
C MET A 13 43.27 -16.34 8.63
N CYS A 14 42.53 -16.72 9.67
CA CYS A 14 41.07 -16.61 9.66
C CYS A 14 40.57 -15.15 9.81
N ALA A 15 41.28 -14.31 10.58
CA ALA A 15 40.86 -12.92 10.81
C ALA A 15 41.05 -11.99 9.58
N GLY A 16 41.91 -12.36 8.62
CA GLY A 16 42.11 -11.62 7.37
C GLY A 16 41.06 -11.95 6.31
N CYS A 17 40.71 -13.24 6.17
CA CYS A 17 39.73 -13.72 5.20
C CYS A 17 38.31 -13.21 5.50
N ASP A 18 37.93 -13.13 6.78
CA ASP A 18 36.60 -12.63 7.17
C ASP A 18 36.41 -11.14 6.81
N ASN A 19 37.49 -10.34 6.89
CA ASN A 19 37.46 -8.93 6.52
C ASN A 19 37.40 -8.72 5.00
N GLU A 20 38.08 -9.57 4.22
CA GLU A 20 38.06 -9.50 2.76
C GLU A 20 36.71 -9.95 2.18
N ALA A 21 36.15 -11.06 2.68
CA ALA A 21 34.84 -11.54 2.30
C ALA A 21 33.74 -10.51 2.61
N ALA A 22 33.77 -9.90 3.80
CA ALA A 22 32.83 -8.85 4.17
C ALA A 22 32.96 -7.59 3.29
N ARG A 23 34.20 -7.20 2.93
CA ARG A 23 34.43 -6.07 2.03
C ARG A 23 33.95 -6.37 0.61
N ARG A 24 34.17 -7.59 0.10
CA ARG A 24 33.67 -8.04 -1.21
C ARG A 24 32.15 -8.03 -1.25
N GLU A 25 31.48 -8.61 -0.24
CA GLU A 25 30.01 -8.57 -0.15
C GLU A 25 29.49 -7.12 -0.08
N LYS A 26 30.11 -6.25 0.71
CA LYS A 26 29.69 -4.83 0.77
C LYS A 26 29.81 -4.12 -0.59
N LYS A 27 30.85 -4.44 -1.37
CA LYS A 27 31.02 -3.90 -2.73
C LYS A 27 29.97 -4.46 -3.69
N ALA A 28 29.75 -5.78 -3.68
CA ALA A 28 28.72 -6.44 -4.47
C ALA A 28 27.32 -5.91 -4.15
N GLN A 29 27.00 -5.75 -2.87
CA GLN A 29 25.74 -5.19 -2.39
C GLN A 29 25.51 -3.76 -2.90
N ARG A 30 26.54 -2.90 -2.84
CA ARG A 30 26.45 -1.53 -3.36
C ARG A 30 26.16 -1.52 -4.86
N LEU A 31 26.87 -2.34 -5.64
CA LEU A 31 26.67 -2.41 -7.09
C LEU A 31 25.27 -2.93 -7.43
N TYR A 32 24.83 -4.01 -6.77
CA TYR A 32 23.51 -4.62 -6.96
C TYR A 32 22.36 -3.67 -6.58
N TYR A 33 22.36 -3.09 -5.37
CA TYR A 33 21.21 -2.34 -4.86
C TYR A 33 21.20 -0.86 -5.22
N VAL A 34 22.37 -0.22 -5.39
CA VAL A 34 22.47 1.24 -5.49
C VAL A 34 22.78 1.71 -6.91
N VAL A 35 23.59 0.95 -7.66
CA VAL A 35 24.11 1.45 -8.95
C VAL A 35 23.27 0.97 -10.12
N PHE A 36 22.92 -0.32 -10.18
CA PHE A 36 22.31 -0.89 -11.40
C PHE A 36 20.81 -1.13 -11.31
N ARG A 37 20.23 -1.13 -10.11
CA ARG A 37 18.77 -1.22 -9.96
C ARG A 37 18.04 -0.04 -10.61
N ASP A 38 18.68 1.13 -10.69
CA ASP A 38 18.12 2.30 -11.40
C ASP A 38 18.16 2.13 -12.93
N LEU A 39 19.02 1.25 -13.46
CA LEU A 39 19.01 0.91 -14.89
C LEU A 39 17.84 0.01 -15.27
N GLU A 40 17.17 -0.63 -14.31
CA GLU A 40 15.93 -1.38 -14.58
C GLU A 40 14.72 -0.47 -14.83
N GLU A 41 14.85 0.85 -14.68
CA GLU A 41 13.73 1.78 -14.79
C GLU A 41 13.15 1.91 -16.21
N ARG A 42 13.89 1.47 -17.22
CA ARG A 42 13.59 1.67 -18.64
C ARG A 42 13.79 0.37 -19.41
N VAL A 43 12.92 0.12 -20.38
CA VAL A 43 13.03 -1.09 -21.23
C VAL A 43 14.23 -0.98 -22.15
N GLU A 44 14.56 0.23 -22.58
CA GLU A 44 15.67 0.53 -23.49
C GLU A 44 17.04 0.25 -22.87
N SER A 45 17.17 0.36 -21.54
CA SER A 45 18.40 0.02 -20.82
C SER A 45 18.53 -1.46 -20.48
N LEU A 46 17.51 -2.29 -20.78
CA LEU A 46 17.51 -3.71 -20.42
C LEU A 46 18.75 -4.49 -20.90
N PRO A 47 19.26 -4.33 -22.15
CA PRO A 47 20.49 -5.00 -22.57
C PRO A 47 21.68 -4.63 -21.69
N GLN A 48 21.86 -3.34 -21.42
CA GLN A 48 22.95 -2.84 -20.58
C GLN A 48 22.82 -3.34 -19.13
N THR A 49 21.60 -3.38 -18.59
CA THR A 49 21.33 -3.88 -17.24
C THR A 49 21.67 -5.36 -17.10
N ILE A 50 21.37 -6.16 -18.12
CA ILE A 50 21.73 -7.59 -18.17
C ILE A 50 23.26 -7.74 -18.10
N GLU A 51 24.01 -6.99 -18.91
CA GLU A 51 25.48 -7.02 -18.91
C GLU A 51 26.07 -6.68 -17.53
N HIS A 52 25.53 -5.66 -16.84
CA HIS A 52 26.00 -5.28 -15.52
C HIS A 52 25.77 -6.36 -14.46
N TYR A 53 24.58 -6.99 -14.44
CA TYR A 53 24.32 -8.09 -13.51
C TYR A 53 25.17 -9.33 -13.82
N ALA A 54 25.45 -9.60 -15.10
CA ALA A 54 26.38 -10.65 -15.49
C ALA A 54 27.79 -10.39 -14.94
N GLY A 55 28.28 -9.16 -15.06
CA GLY A 55 29.59 -8.76 -14.52
C GLY A 55 29.68 -8.89 -12.99
N ILE A 56 28.63 -8.51 -12.25
CA ILE A 56 28.60 -8.74 -10.79
C ILE A 56 28.59 -10.23 -10.47
N ALA A 57 27.79 -11.02 -11.19
CA ALA A 57 27.70 -12.46 -10.97
C ALA A 57 29.05 -13.15 -11.22
N GLU A 58 29.81 -12.70 -12.22
CA GLU A 58 31.15 -13.19 -12.52
C GLU A 58 32.19 -12.75 -11.47
N GLU A 59 32.24 -11.46 -11.12
CA GLU A 59 33.25 -10.92 -10.20
C GLU A 59 32.99 -11.32 -8.74
N TYR A 60 31.73 -11.50 -8.33
CA TYR A 60 31.30 -11.70 -6.95
C TYR A 60 30.42 -12.94 -6.72
N GLY A 61 30.42 -13.92 -7.60
CA GLY A 61 29.54 -15.11 -7.51
C GLY A 61 29.66 -15.93 -6.22
N ASP A 62 30.79 -15.79 -5.51
CA ASP A 62 31.05 -16.37 -4.19
C ASP A 62 30.24 -15.69 -3.06
N THR A 63 29.81 -14.44 -3.28
CA THR A 63 29.09 -13.62 -2.30
C THR A 63 27.56 -13.80 -2.39
N PRO A 64 26.80 -13.57 -1.29
CA PRO A 64 25.34 -13.51 -1.34
C PRO A 64 24.78 -12.55 -2.39
N SER A 65 25.34 -11.35 -2.53
CA SER A 65 24.88 -10.35 -3.49
C SER A 65 25.21 -10.74 -4.94
N GLY A 66 26.35 -11.39 -5.20
CA GLY A 66 26.67 -11.91 -6.53
C GLY A 66 25.77 -13.07 -6.97
N ARG A 67 25.35 -13.95 -6.04
CA ARG A 67 24.33 -14.97 -6.34
C ARG A 67 22.98 -14.36 -6.69
N LYS A 68 22.55 -13.33 -5.96
CA LYS A 68 21.34 -12.56 -6.31
C LYS A 68 21.47 -11.90 -7.69
N ALA A 69 22.63 -11.34 -8.01
CA ALA A 69 22.90 -10.77 -9.34
C ALA A 69 22.78 -11.83 -10.44
N SER A 70 23.32 -13.03 -10.23
CA SER A 70 23.20 -14.15 -11.17
C SER A 70 21.75 -14.56 -11.41
N GLU A 71 20.95 -14.66 -10.34
CA GLU A 71 19.52 -14.95 -10.45
C GLU A 71 18.79 -13.84 -11.22
N ARG A 72 19.01 -12.57 -10.84
CA ARG A 72 18.36 -11.42 -11.47
C ARG A 72 18.76 -11.29 -12.95
N HIS A 73 20.02 -11.53 -13.28
CA HIS A 73 20.49 -11.64 -14.66
C HIS A 73 19.65 -12.67 -15.46
N GLY A 74 19.52 -13.90 -14.94
CA GLY A 74 18.74 -14.94 -15.62
C GLY A 74 17.26 -14.58 -15.79
N GLN A 75 16.67 -13.88 -14.80
CA GLN A 75 15.32 -13.34 -14.90
C GLN A 75 15.20 -12.31 -16.03
N LEU A 76 16.10 -11.32 -16.08
CA LEU A 76 16.06 -10.24 -17.06
C LEU A 76 16.35 -10.73 -18.49
N VAL A 77 17.22 -11.73 -18.68
CA VAL A 77 17.43 -12.37 -19.99
C VAL A 77 16.13 -13.00 -20.51
N ARG A 78 15.38 -13.73 -19.66
CA ARG A 78 14.08 -14.29 -20.06
C ARG A 78 13.06 -13.20 -20.35
N ALA A 79 13.04 -12.12 -19.56
CA ALA A 79 12.18 -10.98 -19.81
C ALA A 79 12.49 -10.31 -21.17
N GLN A 80 13.78 -10.12 -21.48
CA GLN A 80 14.22 -9.55 -22.77
C GLN A 80 13.75 -10.41 -23.94
N ALA A 81 13.92 -11.74 -23.84
CA ALA A 81 13.47 -12.67 -24.89
C ALA A 81 11.94 -12.59 -25.12
N LEU A 82 11.15 -12.44 -24.06
CA LEU A 82 9.69 -12.26 -24.18
C LEU A 82 9.32 -10.89 -24.77
N LEU A 83 10.05 -9.84 -24.40
CA LEU A 83 9.81 -8.48 -24.88
C LEU A 83 10.28 -8.26 -26.33
N ALA A 84 11.03 -9.20 -26.92
CA ALA A 84 11.42 -9.14 -28.32
C ALA A 84 10.17 -9.07 -29.21
N GLY A 85 10.04 -8.00 -30.00
CA GLY A 85 8.88 -7.77 -30.86
C GLY A 85 7.66 -7.17 -30.17
N ALA A 86 7.78 -6.72 -28.91
CA ALA A 86 6.69 -6.05 -28.20
C ALA A 86 6.16 -4.80 -28.94
N ASP A 87 7.00 -4.15 -29.76
CA ASP A 87 6.66 -2.96 -30.54
C ASP A 87 5.59 -3.20 -31.61
N SER A 88 5.38 -4.47 -32.00
CA SER A 88 4.37 -4.87 -33.00
C SER A 88 3.05 -5.34 -32.40
N LEU A 89 2.88 -5.27 -31.07
CA LEU A 89 1.66 -5.74 -30.42
C LEU A 89 0.48 -4.80 -30.69
N GLY A 90 -0.66 -5.39 -31.04
CA GLY A 90 -1.93 -4.68 -31.11
C GLY A 90 -2.48 -4.30 -29.73
N GLU A 91 -3.50 -3.45 -29.73
CA GLU A 91 -4.21 -3.06 -28.52
C GLU A 91 -4.75 -4.28 -27.75
N GLY A 92 -4.51 -4.33 -26.44
CA GLY A 92 -4.93 -5.45 -25.58
C GLY A 92 -4.01 -6.69 -25.58
N GLN A 93 -3.10 -6.85 -26.55
CA GLN A 93 -2.18 -7.99 -26.59
C GLN A 93 -1.01 -7.86 -25.61
N TRP A 94 -0.72 -6.63 -25.16
CA TRP A 94 0.40 -6.36 -24.25
C TRP A 94 0.17 -6.87 -22.82
N VAL A 95 -1.07 -6.92 -22.32
CA VAL A 95 -1.35 -7.35 -20.93
C VAL A 95 -0.97 -8.82 -20.69
N PRO A 96 -1.38 -9.78 -21.54
CA PRO A 96 -0.90 -11.17 -21.41
C PRO A 96 0.61 -11.31 -21.58
N LEU A 97 1.24 -10.50 -22.45
CA LEU A 97 2.69 -10.51 -22.59
C LEU A 97 3.36 -10.05 -21.29
N TYR A 98 2.96 -8.90 -20.77
CA TYR A 98 3.56 -8.30 -19.58
C TYR A 98 3.32 -9.17 -18.33
N SER A 99 2.18 -9.86 -18.25
CA SER A 99 1.92 -10.84 -17.20
C SER A 99 2.90 -12.03 -17.27
N ARG A 100 3.27 -12.49 -18.47
CA ARG A 100 4.31 -13.52 -18.65
C ARG A 100 5.71 -12.98 -18.34
N VAL A 101 5.97 -11.70 -18.59
CA VAL A 101 7.25 -11.09 -18.21
C VAL A 101 7.37 -11.01 -16.69
N ASP A 102 6.32 -10.56 -15.98
CA ASP A 102 6.30 -10.52 -14.52
C ASP A 102 6.47 -11.92 -13.89
N SER A 103 5.98 -12.98 -14.54
CA SER A 103 6.18 -14.35 -14.02
C SER A 103 7.63 -14.84 -14.12
N VAL A 104 8.41 -14.39 -15.12
CA VAL A 104 9.81 -14.80 -15.29
C VAL A 104 10.82 -13.83 -14.68
N ALA A 105 10.41 -12.56 -14.49
CA ALA A 105 11.19 -11.47 -13.90
C ALA A 105 10.30 -10.63 -12.96
N PRO A 106 9.87 -11.18 -11.82
CA PRO A 106 8.98 -10.50 -10.90
C PRO A 106 9.60 -9.20 -10.40
N GLY A 107 8.76 -8.18 -10.27
CA GLY A 107 9.21 -6.89 -9.77
C GLY A 107 9.98 -6.03 -10.78
N TYR A 108 10.08 -6.43 -12.05
CA TYR A 108 10.69 -5.61 -13.09
C TYR A 108 9.90 -4.29 -13.30
N PRO A 109 10.45 -3.11 -12.94
CA PRO A 109 9.66 -1.88 -12.76
C PRO A 109 8.81 -1.45 -13.98
N PRO A 110 9.30 -1.49 -15.23
CA PRO A 110 8.50 -1.05 -16.38
C PRO A 110 7.24 -1.89 -16.55
N VAL A 111 7.35 -3.21 -16.35
CA VAL A 111 6.24 -4.16 -16.49
C VAL A 111 5.24 -4.00 -15.35
N VAL A 112 5.73 -3.97 -14.10
CA VAL A 112 4.88 -3.76 -12.91
C VAL A 112 4.10 -2.46 -13.02
N ARG A 113 4.73 -1.36 -13.45
CA ARG A 113 4.07 -0.07 -13.57
C ARG A 113 3.08 -0.02 -14.72
N ALA A 114 3.35 -0.69 -15.84
CA ALA A 114 2.43 -0.77 -16.96
C ALA A 114 1.16 -1.57 -16.59
N LEU A 115 1.33 -2.78 -16.06
CA LEU A 115 0.23 -3.59 -15.54
C LEU A 115 -0.52 -2.85 -14.43
N GLY A 116 0.23 -2.26 -13.49
CA GLY A 116 -0.33 -1.51 -12.38
C GLY A 116 -1.19 -0.33 -12.81
N ARG A 117 -0.81 0.36 -13.91
CA ARG A 117 -1.59 1.45 -14.50
C ARG A 117 -2.86 0.94 -15.16
N HIS A 118 -2.77 -0.17 -15.87
CA HIS A 118 -3.93 -0.79 -16.49
C HIS A 118 -4.96 -1.24 -15.44
N TYR A 119 -4.54 -1.95 -14.40
CA TYR A 119 -5.44 -2.38 -13.33
C TYR A 119 -6.00 -1.19 -12.53
N TYR A 120 -5.18 -0.17 -12.25
CA TYR A 120 -5.66 1.07 -11.63
C TYR A 120 -6.77 1.72 -12.46
N ASN A 121 -6.54 1.95 -13.74
CA ASN A 121 -7.51 2.61 -14.61
C ASN A 121 -8.81 1.80 -14.75
N ASN A 122 -8.69 0.47 -14.90
CA ASN A 122 -9.85 -0.42 -15.03
C ASN A 122 -10.70 -0.50 -13.76
N SER A 123 -10.08 -0.41 -12.58
CA SER A 123 -10.83 -0.47 -11.33
C SER A 123 -11.33 0.91 -10.88
N TYR A 124 -10.61 2.00 -11.14
CA TYR A 124 -10.96 3.34 -10.67
C TYR A 124 -12.34 3.80 -11.17
N LEU A 125 -12.57 3.78 -12.49
CA LEU A 125 -13.86 4.22 -13.06
C LEU A 125 -14.99 3.26 -12.68
N ASN A 126 -14.71 1.96 -12.69
CA ASN A 126 -15.70 0.92 -12.37
C ASN A 126 -16.06 0.91 -10.88
N ALA A 127 -15.13 1.23 -9.97
CA ALA A 127 -15.42 1.36 -8.54
C ALA A 127 -16.40 2.50 -8.28
N ARG A 128 -16.19 3.66 -8.95
CA ARG A 128 -17.13 4.79 -8.87
C ARG A 128 -18.50 4.45 -9.45
N SER A 129 -18.54 3.76 -10.59
CA SER A 129 -19.80 3.26 -11.18
C SER A 129 -20.51 2.26 -10.27
N GLY A 130 -19.76 1.34 -9.66
CA GLY A 130 -20.27 0.36 -8.70
C GLY A 130 -20.79 1.01 -7.41
N ALA A 131 -20.15 2.09 -6.95
CA ALA A 131 -20.61 2.84 -5.79
C ALA A 131 -22.00 3.45 -6.02
N THR A 132 -22.30 3.88 -7.25
CA THR A 132 -23.61 4.43 -7.62
C THR A 132 -24.65 3.36 -7.89
N THR A 133 -24.29 2.32 -8.64
CA THR A 133 -25.26 1.33 -9.16
C THR A 133 -25.49 0.15 -8.23
N GLY A 134 -24.50 -0.20 -7.40
CA GLY A 134 -24.52 -1.41 -6.58
C GLY A 134 -24.56 -2.71 -7.39
N HIS A 135 -24.31 -2.67 -8.71
CA HIS A 135 -24.51 -3.83 -9.57
C HIS A 135 -23.50 -4.96 -9.24
N PRO A 136 -23.96 -6.19 -8.90
CA PRO A 136 -23.08 -7.24 -8.41
C PRO A 136 -21.91 -7.59 -9.35
N TRP A 137 -22.16 -7.60 -10.67
CA TRP A 137 -21.10 -7.88 -11.65
C TRP A 137 -20.00 -6.81 -11.68
N ILE A 138 -20.36 -5.52 -11.53
CA ILE A 138 -19.37 -4.44 -11.49
C ILE A 138 -18.51 -4.59 -10.23
N ILE A 139 -19.15 -4.85 -9.09
CA ILE A 139 -18.46 -5.09 -7.83
C ILE A 139 -17.47 -6.25 -7.95
N GLN A 140 -17.89 -7.39 -8.50
CA GLN A 140 -17.01 -8.54 -8.66
C GLN A 140 -15.88 -8.29 -9.65
N SER A 141 -16.15 -7.58 -10.75
CA SER A 141 -15.13 -7.19 -11.72
C SER A 141 -14.05 -6.30 -11.07
N VAL A 142 -14.46 -5.27 -10.33
CA VAL A 142 -13.55 -4.38 -9.59
C VAL A 142 -12.74 -5.14 -8.55
N LEU A 143 -13.35 -6.05 -7.79
CA LEU A 143 -12.65 -6.87 -6.81
C LEU A 143 -11.61 -7.80 -7.45
N SER A 144 -11.93 -8.39 -8.61
CA SER A 144 -10.98 -9.22 -9.37
C SER A 144 -9.77 -8.40 -9.82
N VAL A 145 -10.00 -7.22 -10.41
CA VAL A 145 -8.92 -6.32 -10.84
C VAL A 145 -8.10 -5.80 -9.67
N TRP A 146 -8.75 -5.46 -8.54
CA TRP A 146 -8.05 -5.07 -7.32
C TRP A 146 -7.20 -6.21 -6.76
N GLY A 147 -7.68 -7.45 -6.79
CA GLY A 147 -6.90 -8.62 -6.37
C GLY A 147 -5.65 -8.82 -7.23
N LEU A 148 -5.74 -8.62 -8.54
CA LEU A 148 -4.58 -8.64 -9.44
C LEU A 148 -3.60 -7.51 -9.12
N GLN A 149 -4.12 -6.30 -8.86
CA GLN A 149 -3.31 -5.15 -8.46
C GLN A 149 -2.56 -5.43 -7.15
N ASP A 150 -3.24 -5.88 -6.11
CA ASP A 150 -2.60 -6.16 -4.81
C ASP A 150 -1.57 -7.30 -4.92
N SER A 151 -1.89 -8.37 -5.67
CA SER A 151 -0.95 -9.46 -5.94
C SER A 151 0.32 -8.99 -6.65
N LEU A 152 0.19 -8.12 -7.64
CA LEU A 152 1.32 -7.54 -8.38
C LEU A 152 2.22 -6.70 -7.46
N TRP A 153 1.64 -5.76 -6.72
CA TRP A 153 2.40 -4.80 -5.91
C TRP A 153 2.89 -5.36 -4.58
N SER A 154 2.25 -6.40 -4.03
CA SER A 154 2.72 -7.07 -2.81
C SER A 154 4.09 -7.75 -2.96
N LYS A 155 4.45 -8.10 -4.20
CA LYS A 155 5.74 -8.70 -4.55
C LYS A 155 6.78 -7.65 -4.97
N TYR A 156 6.34 -6.42 -5.21
CA TYR A 156 7.21 -5.33 -5.63
C TYR A 156 7.93 -4.73 -4.43
N GLU A 157 9.25 -4.75 -4.45
CA GLU A 157 10.07 -4.12 -3.43
C GLU A 157 10.14 -2.61 -3.69
N PHE A 158 9.28 -1.82 -3.03
CA PHE A 158 9.28 -0.37 -3.19
C PHE A 158 10.60 0.28 -2.75
N ARG A 159 11.10 1.21 -3.56
CA ARG A 159 12.29 2.02 -3.24
C ARG A 159 11.90 3.39 -2.69
N PRO A 160 12.82 4.09 -2.01
CA PRO A 160 12.61 5.46 -1.56
C PRO A 160 12.77 6.46 -2.73
N THR A 161 12.03 6.27 -3.82
CA THR A 161 11.96 7.19 -4.95
C THR A 161 10.60 7.89 -4.98
N GLU A 162 10.55 9.10 -5.54
CA GLU A 162 9.27 9.81 -5.70
C GLU A 162 8.26 9.04 -6.57
N THR A 163 8.74 8.27 -7.54
CA THR A 163 7.87 7.44 -8.39
C THR A 163 7.22 6.30 -7.60
N ASP A 164 8.00 5.60 -6.79
CA ASP A 164 7.50 4.49 -5.98
C ASP A 164 6.61 5.00 -4.84
N LYS A 165 6.96 6.14 -4.23
CA LYS A 165 6.09 6.88 -3.29
C LYS A 165 4.74 7.22 -3.92
N ALA A 166 4.73 7.77 -5.13
CA ALA A 166 3.51 8.10 -5.84
C ALA A 166 2.66 6.84 -6.15
N TRP A 167 3.28 5.71 -6.44
CA TRP A 167 2.57 4.44 -6.64
C TRP A 167 1.94 3.90 -5.35
N ARG A 168 2.69 3.93 -4.25
CA ARG A 168 2.20 3.55 -2.92
C ARG A 168 0.95 4.34 -2.54
N ASP A 169 0.99 5.66 -2.73
CA ASP A 169 -0.16 6.52 -2.44
C ASP A 169 -1.33 6.28 -3.41
N LYS A 170 -1.06 5.99 -4.69
CA LYS A 170 -2.10 5.58 -5.64
C LYS A 170 -2.80 4.29 -5.22
N LEU A 171 -2.06 3.29 -4.75
CA LEU A 171 -2.63 2.04 -4.25
C LEU A 171 -3.51 2.27 -3.02
N CYS A 172 -3.06 3.13 -2.09
CA CYS A 172 -3.87 3.52 -0.93
C CYS A 172 -5.19 4.20 -1.32
N ARG A 173 -5.16 5.14 -2.29
CA ARG A 173 -6.37 5.80 -2.80
C ARG A 173 -7.29 4.83 -3.53
N GLN A 174 -6.73 3.98 -4.38
CA GLN A 174 -7.49 2.95 -5.11
C GLN A 174 -8.18 1.98 -4.15
N ALA A 175 -7.51 1.54 -3.08
CA ALA A 175 -8.14 0.73 -2.03
C ALA A 175 -9.35 1.45 -1.41
N THR A 176 -9.22 2.75 -1.17
CA THR A 176 -10.30 3.57 -0.62
C THR A 176 -11.49 3.65 -1.58
N ASP A 177 -11.24 3.84 -2.88
CA ASP A 177 -12.30 3.83 -3.90
C ASP A 177 -13.04 2.47 -3.98
N VAL A 178 -12.30 1.36 -3.91
CA VAL A 178 -12.87 0.01 -3.86
C VAL A 178 -13.68 -0.20 -2.58
N ALA A 179 -13.19 0.28 -1.44
CA ALA A 179 -13.89 0.20 -0.17
C ALA A 179 -15.20 1.01 -0.17
N ARG A 180 -15.19 2.21 -0.76
CA ARG A 180 -16.39 3.04 -0.96
C ARG A 180 -17.42 2.39 -1.87
N MET A 181 -16.98 1.66 -2.90
CA MET A 181 -17.88 0.84 -3.71
C MET A 181 -18.54 -0.25 -2.86
N LEU A 182 -17.80 -0.92 -1.99
CA LEU A 182 -18.34 -1.96 -1.10
C LEU A 182 -19.29 -1.40 -0.04
N GLU A 183 -19.09 -0.16 0.39
CA GLU A 183 -19.97 0.57 1.29
C GLU A 183 -21.40 0.71 0.72
N SER A 184 -21.57 0.99 -0.58
CA SER A 184 -22.91 1.10 -1.21
C SER A 184 -23.66 -0.22 -1.18
N ALA A 185 -22.93 -1.34 -1.26
CA ALA A 185 -23.45 -2.69 -1.11
C ALA A 185 -23.54 -3.18 0.35
N ARG A 186 -23.28 -2.29 1.33
CA ARG A 186 -23.26 -2.60 2.77
C ARG A 186 -22.26 -3.70 3.19
N ARG A 187 -21.21 -3.94 2.39
CA ARG A 187 -20.16 -4.94 2.64
C ARG A 187 -19.03 -4.38 3.51
N TYR A 188 -19.37 -3.86 4.69
CA TYR A 188 -18.44 -3.06 5.52
C TYR A 188 -17.22 -3.83 6.02
N ALA A 189 -17.37 -5.10 6.38
CA ALA A 189 -16.24 -5.91 6.83
C ALA A 189 -15.19 -6.08 5.71
N GLU A 190 -15.64 -6.20 4.46
CA GLU A 190 -14.76 -6.30 3.31
C GLU A 190 -14.16 -4.95 2.94
N ALA A 191 -14.96 -3.88 2.98
CA ALA A 191 -14.49 -2.51 2.79
C ALA A 191 -13.36 -2.17 3.77
N LEU A 192 -13.52 -2.55 5.05
CA LEU A 192 -12.51 -2.39 6.09
C LEU A 192 -11.21 -3.15 5.78
N ARG A 193 -11.30 -4.42 5.36
CA ARG A 193 -10.11 -5.20 4.97
C ARG A 193 -9.35 -4.54 3.82
N ILE A 194 -10.08 -4.06 2.80
CA ILE A 194 -9.50 -3.44 1.62
C ILE A 194 -8.81 -2.12 1.99
N VAL A 195 -9.47 -1.23 2.74
CA VAL A 195 -8.86 0.05 3.12
C VAL A 195 -7.65 -0.13 4.05
N ASN A 196 -7.69 -1.11 4.97
CA ASN A 196 -6.53 -1.43 5.81
C ASN A 196 -5.36 -1.94 4.97
N ARG A 197 -5.64 -2.78 3.95
CA ARG A 197 -4.61 -3.18 2.99
C ARG A 197 -4.04 -1.98 2.21
N GLY A 198 -4.88 -1.01 1.85
CA GLY A 198 -4.43 0.27 1.27
C GLY A 198 -3.52 1.07 2.19
N LEU A 199 -3.84 1.14 3.49
CA LEU A 199 -3.04 1.83 4.50
C LEU A 199 -1.64 1.21 4.68
N GLU A 200 -1.47 -0.09 4.42
CA GLU A 200 -0.15 -0.73 4.41
C GLU A 200 0.73 -0.23 3.25
N TYR A 201 0.13 0.16 2.12
CA TYR A 201 0.86 0.77 1.01
C TYR A 201 1.17 2.24 1.28
N GLY A 202 0.20 3.03 1.75
CA GLY A 202 0.30 4.49 1.85
C GLY A 202 1.55 5.00 2.57
N VAL A 203 2.10 6.11 2.08
CA VAL A 203 3.28 6.78 2.66
C VAL A 203 3.12 8.28 2.78
N GLY A 204 2.34 8.88 1.89
CA GLY A 204 1.96 10.27 1.96
C GLY A 204 0.88 10.49 3.01
N ASP A 205 1.10 11.51 3.83
CA ASP A 205 0.19 11.94 4.89
C ASP A 205 -1.25 12.14 4.40
N ASP A 206 -1.43 12.78 3.24
CA ASP A 206 -2.74 13.00 2.61
C ASP A 206 -3.47 11.67 2.30
N ALA A 207 -2.79 10.73 1.65
CA ALA A 207 -3.39 9.44 1.28
C ALA A 207 -3.74 8.59 2.51
N ILE A 208 -2.87 8.59 3.52
CA ILE A 208 -3.08 7.89 4.79
C ILE A 208 -4.24 8.52 5.57
N ALA A 209 -4.26 9.85 5.70
CA ALA A 209 -5.29 10.56 6.44
C ALA A 209 -6.67 10.32 5.83
N HIS A 210 -6.78 10.46 4.50
CA HIS A 210 -8.00 10.15 3.76
C HIS A 210 -8.48 8.71 4.02
N ALA A 211 -7.60 7.72 3.84
CA ALA A 211 -7.95 6.32 4.06
C ALA A 211 -8.35 6.02 5.51
N ARG A 212 -7.73 6.68 6.52
CA ARG A 212 -8.10 6.56 7.94
C ARG A 212 -9.53 7.04 8.22
N VAL A 213 -10.01 8.07 7.53
CA VAL A 213 -11.40 8.51 7.66
C VAL A 213 -12.36 7.40 7.25
N PHE A 214 -12.14 6.74 6.11
CA PHE A 214 -12.99 5.62 5.68
C PHE A 214 -12.83 4.38 6.58
N ALA A 215 -11.60 4.04 6.98
CA ALA A 215 -11.33 2.96 7.92
C ALA A 215 -12.06 3.17 9.26
N SER A 216 -12.09 4.40 9.77
CA SER A 216 -12.81 4.75 11.01
C SER A 216 -14.31 4.47 10.89
N TYR A 217 -14.92 4.85 9.77
CA TYR A 217 -16.33 4.59 9.51
C TYR A 217 -16.63 3.10 9.39
N TYR A 218 -15.82 2.32 8.67
CA TYR A 218 -16.04 0.87 8.57
C TYR A 218 -15.78 0.12 9.89
N THR A 219 -14.89 0.66 10.72
CA THR A 219 -14.64 0.19 12.08
C THR A 219 -15.85 0.45 12.98
N PHE A 220 -16.46 1.63 12.90
CA PHE A 220 -17.75 1.93 13.51
C PHE A 220 -18.84 0.94 13.06
N ARG A 221 -18.95 0.66 11.76
CA ARG A 221 -19.92 -0.30 11.22
C ARG A 221 -19.68 -1.73 11.68
N SER A 222 -18.48 -2.03 12.14
CA SER A 222 -18.09 -3.31 12.76
C SER A 222 -18.25 -3.31 14.28
N ALA A 223 -18.94 -2.30 14.84
CA ALA A 223 -19.24 -2.15 16.27
C ALA A 223 -18.03 -2.00 17.21
N ARG A 224 -16.88 -1.57 16.68
CA ARG A 224 -15.63 -1.28 17.40
C ARG A 224 -15.47 0.23 17.57
N TYR A 225 -16.23 0.83 18.48
CA TYR A 225 -16.44 2.28 18.49
C TYR A 225 -15.22 3.07 18.96
N GLU A 226 -14.52 2.59 19.99
CA GLU A 226 -13.31 3.20 20.51
C GLU A 226 -12.20 3.25 19.45
N GLU A 227 -11.96 2.14 18.76
CA GLU A 227 -11.02 2.07 17.63
C GLU A 227 -11.43 3.00 16.49
N GLY A 228 -12.74 3.14 16.23
CA GLY A 228 -13.28 4.09 15.26
C GLY A 228 -12.98 5.55 15.64
N VAL A 229 -13.14 5.92 16.90
CA VAL A 229 -12.79 7.26 17.41
C VAL A 229 -11.29 7.51 17.25
N ASP A 230 -10.45 6.54 17.63
CA ASP A 230 -8.99 6.68 17.55
C ASP A 230 -8.51 6.86 16.11
N LEU A 231 -9.06 6.09 15.16
CA LEU A 231 -8.73 6.25 13.75
C LEU A 231 -9.16 7.60 13.19
N ALA A 232 -10.36 8.07 13.53
CA ALA A 232 -10.85 9.37 13.09
C ALA A 232 -10.02 10.53 13.66
N ARG A 233 -9.60 10.45 14.94
CA ARG A 233 -8.70 11.42 15.55
C ARG A 233 -7.32 11.43 14.88
N LYS A 234 -6.73 10.24 14.66
CA LYS A 234 -5.47 10.10 13.90
C LYS A 234 -5.54 10.64 12.48
N ALA A 235 -6.72 10.71 11.87
CA ALA A 235 -6.90 11.38 10.58
C ALA A 235 -6.91 12.90 10.75
N LEU A 236 -7.57 13.42 11.79
CA LEU A 236 -7.66 14.85 12.09
C LEU A 236 -6.32 15.48 12.49
N ASP A 237 -5.36 14.68 12.98
CA ASP A 237 -4.00 15.13 13.30
C ASP A 237 -3.22 15.65 12.08
N TYR A 238 -3.65 15.32 10.85
CA TYR A 238 -3.03 15.81 9.63
C TYR A 238 -3.56 17.18 9.22
N GLU A 239 -2.67 18.16 9.15
CA GLU A 239 -2.99 19.55 8.79
C GLU A 239 -3.66 19.67 7.42
N PHE A 240 -3.20 18.88 6.45
CA PHE A 240 -3.68 18.94 5.07
C PHE A 240 -4.96 18.12 4.79
N LEU A 241 -5.58 17.52 5.82
CA LEU A 241 -6.81 16.77 5.63
C LEU A 241 -7.91 17.69 5.05
N GLY A 242 -8.47 17.29 3.91
CA GLY A 242 -9.50 18.05 3.20
C GLY A 242 -10.73 18.33 4.06
N LYS A 243 -11.42 19.45 3.81
CA LYS A 243 -12.60 19.88 4.60
C LYS A 243 -13.69 18.80 4.66
N GLU A 244 -13.98 18.14 3.55
CA GLU A 244 -14.98 17.07 3.47
C GLU A 244 -14.61 15.88 4.37
N ASP A 245 -13.34 15.47 4.36
CA ASP A 245 -12.85 14.38 5.17
C ASP A 245 -12.79 14.75 6.66
N ARG A 246 -12.43 16.00 7.00
CA ARG A 246 -12.51 16.50 8.38
C ARG A 246 -13.94 16.45 8.90
N ALA A 247 -14.91 16.97 8.14
CA ALA A 247 -16.33 16.90 8.52
C ALA A 247 -16.80 15.45 8.70
N ARG A 248 -16.39 14.56 7.80
CA ARG A 248 -16.68 13.12 7.89
C ARG A 248 -16.05 12.47 9.12
N ALA A 249 -14.80 12.78 9.45
CA ALA A 249 -14.12 12.25 10.63
C ALA A 249 -14.85 12.66 11.92
N HIS A 250 -15.23 13.94 12.04
CA HIS A 250 -16.05 14.42 13.16
C HIS A 250 -17.41 13.74 13.22
N HIS A 251 -18.07 13.52 12.08
CA HIS A 251 -19.32 12.76 12.03
C HIS A 251 -19.14 11.31 12.52
N VAL A 252 -18.05 10.62 12.14
CA VAL A 252 -17.75 9.27 12.64
C VAL A 252 -17.51 9.28 14.16
N ILE A 253 -16.78 10.27 14.67
CA ILE A 253 -16.58 10.44 16.13
C ILE A 253 -17.94 10.58 16.83
N GLY A 254 -18.84 11.41 16.27
CA GLY A 254 -20.21 11.56 16.77
C GLY A 254 -21.00 10.25 16.80
N LEU A 255 -20.95 9.47 15.72
CA LEU A 255 -21.59 8.16 15.62
C LEU A 255 -21.06 7.16 16.67
N CYS A 256 -19.74 7.09 16.85
CA CYS A 256 -19.13 6.19 17.81
C CYS A 256 -19.51 6.55 19.25
N PHE A 257 -19.36 7.83 19.63
CA PHE A 257 -19.68 8.27 20.98
C PHE A 257 -21.17 8.13 21.31
N TRP A 258 -22.06 8.33 20.34
CA TRP A 258 -23.48 8.03 20.54
C TRP A 258 -23.69 6.56 20.92
N ARG A 259 -23.11 5.62 20.17
CA ARG A 259 -23.24 4.19 20.49
C ARG A 259 -22.57 3.80 21.80
N LEU A 260 -21.49 4.47 22.18
CA LEU A 260 -20.85 4.25 23.49
C LEU A 260 -21.74 4.77 24.62
N SER A 261 -22.36 5.94 24.47
CA SER A 261 -23.31 6.47 25.44
C SER A 261 -24.49 5.53 25.67
N GLU A 262 -25.05 4.93 24.61
CA GLU A 262 -26.11 3.93 24.73
C GLU A 262 -25.64 2.68 25.48
N ARG A 263 -24.41 2.20 25.22
CA ARG A 263 -23.88 0.98 25.85
C ARG A 263 -23.49 1.17 27.31
N ARG A 264 -22.95 2.34 27.64
CA ARG A 264 -22.40 2.64 28.97
C ARG A 264 -23.37 3.42 29.85
N ASN A 265 -24.47 3.92 29.26
CA ASN A 265 -25.39 4.86 29.89
C ASN A 265 -24.65 6.08 30.45
N ASP A 266 -23.73 6.65 29.65
CA ASP A 266 -22.83 7.74 30.05
C ASP A 266 -23.18 9.05 29.34
N SER A 267 -23.54 10.07 30.13
CA SER A 267 -23.88 11.41 29.64
C SER A 267 -22.68 12.17 29.08
N SER A 268 -21.45 11.85 29.50
CA SER A 268 -20.22 12.43 28.93
C SER A 268 -20.01 11.97 27.49
N ASP A 269 -20.24 10.69 27.20
CA ASP A 269 -20.16 10.15 25.84
C ASP A 269 -21.24 10.79 24.95
N LEU A 270 -22.45 11.03 25.46
CA LEU A 270 -23.49 11.75 24.73
C LEU A 270 -23.06 13.19 24.39
N GLN A 271 -22.44 13.89 25.34
CA GLN A 271 -21.96 15.25 25.10
C GLN A 271 -20.84 15.29 24.04
N HIS A 272 -19.87 14.36 24.12
CA HIS A 272 -18.84 14.20 23.09
C HIS A 272 -19.43 13.94 21.69
N ALA A 273 -20.52 13.16 21.62
CA ALA A 273 -21.21 12.92 20.36
C ALA A 273 -21.80 14.21 19.78
N ILE A 274 -22.48 15.00 20.61
CA ILE A 274 -23.08 16.28 20.21
C ILE A 274 -22.01 17.27 19.75
N ASP A 275 -20.90 17.40 20.50
CA ASP A 275 -19.82 18.32 20.17
C ASP A 275 -19.16 17.96 18.83
N ALA A 276 -18.90 16.68 18.59
CA ALA A 276 -18.35 16.20 17.33
C ALA A 276 -19.31 16.46 16.15
N LEU A 277 -20.62 16.27 16.32
CA LEU A 277 -21.60 16.55 15.26
C LEU A 277 -21.76 18.05 14.99
N ASN A 278 -21.70 18.89 16.02
CA ASN A 278 -21.66 20.35 15.83
C ASN A 278 -20.43 20.75 15.00
N GLU A 279 -19.27 20.18 15.30
CA GLU A 279 -18.03 20.46 14.57
C GLU A 279 -18.10 19.98 13.11
N ALA A 280 -18.66 18.78 12.87
CA ALA A 280 -18.92 18.29 11.52
C ALA A 280 -19.77 19.28 10.70
N LEU A 281 -20.85 19.80 11.30
CA LEU A 281 -21.77 20.75 10.65
C LEU A 281 -21.22 22.18 10.58
N ARG A 282 -20.26 22.54 11.44
CA ARG A 282 -19.51 23.80 11.33
C ARG A 282 -18.63 23.80 10.09
N ILE A 283 -18.02 22.65 9.77
CA ILE A 283 -17.14 22.47 8.61
C ILE A 283 -17.95 22.28 7.32
N ASP A 284 -18.95 21.38 7.36
CA ASP A 284 -19.87 21.12 6.27
C ASP A 284 -21.32 21.22 6.75
N PRO A 285 -21.93 22.42 6.65
CA PRO A 285 -23.33 22.61 7.00
C PRO A 285 -24.28 21.73 6.20
N GLY A 286 -23.88 21.21 5.03
CA GLY A 286 -24.67 20.38 4.13
C GLY A 286 -24.72 18.90 4.50
N LEU A 287 -23.96 18.45 5.51
CA LEU A 287 -23.86 17.04 5.90
C LEU A 287 -25.15 16.52 6.59
N THR A 288 -26.16 16.20 5.78
CA THR A 288 -27.50 15.80 6.23
C THR A 288 -27.51 14.69 7.29
N PRO A 289 -26.74 13.58 7.16
CA PRO A 289 -26.73 12.53 8.18
C PRO A 289 -26.29 13.03 9.57
N ALA A 290 -25.30 13.93 9.63
CA ALA A 290 -24.85 14.51 10.90
C ALA A 290 -25.92 15.44 11.50
N ARG A 291 -26.63 16.19 10.67
CA ARG A 291 -27.73 17.08 11.09
C ARG A 291 -28.90 16.30 11.68
N GLU A 292 -29.29 15.21 11.02
CA GLU A 292 -30.38 14.34 11.48
C GLU A 292 -30.03 13.71 12.82
N LEU A 293 -28.85 13.11 12.93
CA LEU A 293 -28.39 12.52 14.19
C LEU A 293 -28.32 13.56 15.31
N LEU A 294 -27.75 14.75 15.07
CA LEU A 294 -27.67 15.80 16.07
C LEU A 294 -29.04 16.23 16.60
N LYS A 295 -30.05 16.29 15.73
CA LYS A 295 -31.44 16.59 16.12
C LYS A 295 -31.98 15.50 17.04
N GLU A 296 -31.73 14.24 16.74
CA GLU A 296 -32.13 13.10 17.57
C GLU A 296 -31.45 13.15 18.94
N LEU A 297 -30.13 13.36 18.98
CA LEU A 297 -29.37 13.41 20.24
C LEU A 297 -29.85 14.54 21.17
N ARG A 298 -30.13 15.72 20.61
CA ARG A 298 -30.66 16.86 21.38
C ARG A 298 -32.07 16.58 21.93
N LEU A 299 -32.90 15.85 21.18
CA LEU A 299 -34.22 15.43 21.69
C LEU A 299 -34.09 14.38 22.79
N TYR A 300 -33.17 13.43 22.61
CA TYR A 300 -32.86 12.41 23.62
C TYR A 300 -32.37 13.05 24.92
N GLN A 301 -31.43 14.00 24.85
CA GLN A 301 -30.93 14.75 26.00
C GLN A 301 -32.04 15.53 26.73
N LYS A 302 -32.97 16.15 26.00
CA LYS A 302 -34.12 16.85 26.59
C LYS A 302 -35.08 15.92 27.32
N ARG A 303 -35.23 14.68 26.85
CA ARG A 303 -36.12 13.67 27.47
C ARG A 303 -35.49 12.99 28.67
N ASN A 304 -34.16 12.97 28.74
CA ASN A 304 -33.39 12.35 29.81
C ASN A 304 -32.42 13.38 30.42
N PRO A 305 -32.94 14.45 31.07
CA PRO A 305 -32.09 15.34 31.83
C PRO A 305 -31.40 14.55 32.95
N ALA A 306 -30.08 14.69 33.04
CA ALA A 306 -29.24 14.05 34.06
C ALA A 306 -29.65 14.46 35.48
#